data_AF-A0A2L2NME4-F1
#
_entry.id   AF-A0A2L2NME4-F1
#
_cell.length_a   1.000
_cell.length_b   1.000
_cell.length_c   1.000
_cell.angle_alpha   90.00
_cell.angle_beta   90.00
_cell.angle_gamma   90.00
#
_symmetry.space_group_name_H-M   'P 1'
#
loop_
_entity.id
_entity.type
_entity.pdbx_description
1 polymer ?
#
loop_
_entity_poly.entity_id
_entity_poly.type
_entity_poly.pdbx_seq_one_letter_code
_entity_poly.pdbx_strand_id
1 'polypeptide(L)'
;MNPEAKHIVNELRHKFYSNFATAMNMPVIVTGTSYSSNSPIASWMDRRQRLNYINVYAYTAPDEFVPFRPFILRVAINKSAGRVTVTRKGQVCRGLNLLWDFELTVLPKEILDFLPWIVNLIEAHDKGSPLLLESPPHSFELKVSEVELFNNAWTEKAWLLANPTMFPNSSLSS
;
A
#
# COMPACT_ATOMS: atom_id res chain seq x y z
N MET A 1 4.25 16.77 -7.58
CA MET A 1 5.48 16.02 -7.24
C MET A 1 6.61 16.48 -8.14
N ASN A 2 7.74 16.86 -7.56
CA ASN A 2 8.96 17.25 -8.29
C ASN A 2 9.58 16.03 -9.03
N PRO A 3 10.53 16.24 -9.97
CA PRO A 3 11.15 15.14 -10.72
C PRO A 3 11.87 14.09 -9.87
N GLU A 4 12.53 14.51 -8.79
CA GLU A 4 13.27 13.62 -7.89
C GLU A 4 12.32 12.64 -7.16
N ALA A 5 11.25 13.16 -6.56
CA ALA A 5 10.26 12.31 -5.89
C ALA A 5 9.53 11.41 -6.89
N LYS A 6 9.28 11.85 -8.13
CA LYS A 6 8.78 10.98 -9.22
C LYS A 6 9.72 9.80 -9.48
N HIS A 7 11.02 10.07 -9.58
CA HIS A 7 12.03 9.03 -9.80
C HIS A 7 12.07 8.02 -8.63
N ILE A 8 12.10 8.50 -7.39
CA ILE A 8 12.07 7.65 -6.19
C ILE A 8 10.82 6.76 -6.15
N VAL A 9 9.64 7.32 -6.44
CA VAL A 9 8.38 6.54 -6.48
C VAL A 9 8.46 5.43 -7.54
N ASN A 10 8.98 5.74 -8.73
CA ASN A 10 9.07 4.75 -9.82
C ASN A 10 10.03 3.60 -9.48
N GLU A 11 11.20 3.90 -8.93
CA GLU A 11 12.16 2.88 -8.48
C GLU A 11 11.58 1.99 -7.39
N LEU A 12 10.94 2.60 -6.38
CA LEU A 12 10.32 1.86 -5.29
C LEU A 12 9.16 0.99 -5.77
N ARG A 13 8.31 1.48 -6.68
CA ARG A 13 7.23 0.69 -7.31
C ARG A 13 7.78 -0.52 -8.03
N HIS A 14 8.82 -0.34 -8.85
CA HIS A 14 9.40 -1.42 -9.62
C HIS A 14 9.95 -2.52 -8.70
N LYS A 15 10.74 -2.13 -7.69
CA LYS A 15 11.29 -3.08 -6.69
C LYS A 15 10.19 -3.75 -5.88
N PHE A 16 9.22 -2.97 -5.39
CA PHE A 16 8.11 -3.49 -4.60
C PHE A 16 7.30 -4.51 -5.39
N TYR A 17 6.87 -4.20 -6.61
CA TYR A 17 6.05 -5.12 -7.40
C TYR A 17 6.82 -6.36 -7.86
N SER A 18 8.10 -6.23 -8.20
CA SER A 18 8.95 -7.37 -8.51
C SER A 18 9.05 -8.32 -7.32
N ASN A 19 9.42 -7.79 -6.14
CA ASN A 19 9.56 -8.58 -4.93
C ASN A 19 8.22 -9.15 -4.46
N PHE A 20 7.14 -8.39 -4.62
CA PHE A 20 5.78 -8.83 -4.27
C PHE A 20 5.36 -10.01 -5.15
N ALA A 21 5.60 -9.94 -6.46
CA ALA A 21 5.32 -11.04 -7.37
C ALA A 21 6.12 -12.31 -7.03
N THR A 22 7.37 -12.16 -6.57
CA THR A 22 8.20 -13.29 -6.12
C THR A 22 7.75 -13.86 -4.78
N ALA A 23 7.32 -13.02 -3.84
CA ALA A 23 6.93 -13.45 -2.49
C ALA A 23 5.52 -14.06 -2.42
N MET A 24 4.63 -13.71 -3.35
CA MET A 24 3.27 -14.22 -3.38
C MET A 24 3.22 -15.69 -3.81
N ASN A 25 2.46 -16.50 -3.08
CA ASN A 25 2.22 -17.91 -3.40
C ASN A 25 1.27 -18.14 -4.60
N MET A 26 0.97 -17.10 -5.37
CA MET A 26 0.01 -17.13 -6.48
C MET A 26 0.46 -16.22 -7.62
N PRO A 27 0.06 -16.50 -8.87
CA PRO A 27 0.49 -15.71 -10.00
C PRO A 27 0.06 -14.24 -9.90
N VAL A 28 1.06 -13.35 -9.87
CA VAL A 28 0.87 -11.90 -9.89
C VAL A 28 1.12 -11.37 -11.30
N ILE A 29 0.24 -10.50 -11.78
CA ILE A 29 0.41 -9.74 -13.01
C ILE A 29 0.65 -8.28 -12.66
N VAL A 30 1.80 -7.75 -13.07
CA VAL A 30 2.13 -6.33 -12.99
C VAL A 30 1.76 -5.66 -14.31
N THR A 31 0.91 -4.64 -14.25
CA THR A 31 0.49 -3.84 -15.42
C THR A 31 1.02 -2.42 -15.30
N GLY A 32 1.17 -1.70 -16.42
CA GLY A 32 1.58 -0.29 -16.44
C GLY A 32 3.04 -0.01 -16.80
N THR A 33 3.64 -0.82 -17.68
CA THR A 33 4.99 -0.58 -18.24
C THR A 33 5.03 0.47 -19.37
N SER A 34 3.88 0.99 -19.83
CA SER A 34 3.82 1.98 -20.91
C SER A 34 3.53 3.39 -20.39
N TYR A 35 4.23 4.36 -20.97
CA TYR A 35 4.15 5.82 -20.74
C TYR A 35 2.74 6.47 -20.75
N SER A 36 1.67 5.70 -20.98
CA SER A 36 0.28 6.16 -21.04
C SER A 36 -0.45 5.97 -19.71
N SER A 37 -0.39 7.00 -18.88
CA SER A 37 -1.40 7.47 -17.90
C SER A 37 -1.97 6.56 -16.79
N ASN A 38 -1.68 5.26 -16.71
CA ASN A 38 -2.08 4.44 -15.56
C ASN A 38 -0.86 4.12 -14.69
N SER A 39 -0.89 4.51 -13.41
CA SER A 39 0.14 4.10 -12.44
C SER A 39 0.21 2.57 -12.41
N PRO A 40 1.42 1.98 -12.45
CA PRO A 40 1.54 0.53 -12.47
C PRO A 40 0.91 -0.09 -11.22
N ILE A 41 0.22 -1.21 -11.41
CA ILE A 41 -0.40 -2.00 -10.34
C ILE A 41 0.02 -3.46 -10.45
N ALA A 42 0.04 -4.17 -9.32
CA ALA A 42 0.17 -5.62 -9.28
C ALA A 42 -1.20 -6.25 -8.95
N SER A 43 -1.56 -7.33 -9.62
CA SER A 43 -2.89 -7.97 -9.49
C SER A 43 -2.81 -9.49 -9.43
N TRP A 44 -3.68 -10.11 -8.65
CA TRP A 44 -3.72 -11.57 -8.46
C TRP A 44 -5.16 -12.07 -8.30
N MET A 45 -5.35 -13.39 -8.42
CA MET A 45 -6.62 -14.05 -8.16
C MET A 45 -6.59 -14.72 -6.79
N ASP A 46 -7.62 -14.49 -5.98
CA ASP A 46 -7.77 -15.23 -4.71
C ASP A 46 -8.33 -16.65 -4.92
N ARG A 47 -8.42 -17.44 -3.84
CA ARG A 47 -8.97 -18.81 -3.90
C ARG A 47 -10.45 -18.85 -4.30
N ARG A 48 -11.15 -17.72 -4.17
CA ARG A 48 -12.57 -17.56 -4.55
C ARG A 48 -12.71 -17.08 -5.99
N GLN A 49 -11.64 -17.06 -6.78
CA GLN A 49 -11.62 -16.58 -8.16
C GLN A 49 -12.06 -15.12 -8.28
N ARG A 50 -11.72 -14.27 -7.29
CA ARG A 50 -11.92 -12.83 -7.36
C ARG A 50 -10.59 -12.14 -7.65
N LEU A 51 -10.66 -11.10 -8.48
CA LEU A 51 -9.51 -10.27 -8.81
C LEU A 51 -9.21 -9.32 -7.65
N ASN A 52 -7.96 -9.34 -7.21
CA ASN A 52 -7.39 -8.43 -6.24
C ASN A 52 -6.26 -7.63 -6.89
N TYR A 53 -5.95 -6.46 -6.34
CA TYR A 53 -4.82 -5.67 -6.79
C TYR A 53 -4.23 -4.83 -5.66
N ILE A 54 -2.97 -4.45 -5.86
CA ILE A 54 -2.20 -3.60 -4.97
C ILE A 54 -1.56 -2.47 -5.78
N ASN A 55 -1.59 -1.27 -5.21
CA ASN A 55 -1.02 -0.07 -5.80
C ASN A 55 -0.19 0.69 -4.77
N VAL A 56 0.99 1.14 -5.17
CA VAL A 56 1.85 2.04 -4.41
C VAL A 56 1.74 3.44 -5.02
N TYR A 57 1.43 4.46 -4.24
CA TYR A 57 1.36 5.84 -4.71
C TYR A 57 1.82 6.84 -3.65
N ALA A 58 2.16 8.06 -4.09
CA ALA A 58 2.50 9.13 -3.17
C ALA A 58 1.23 9.62 -2.46
N TYR A 59 1.21 9.54 -1.12
CA TYR A 59 0.18 10.17 -0.30
C TYR A 59 0.43 11.68 -0.22
N THR A 60 1.66 12.05 0.13
CA THR A 60 2.18 13.41 0.01
C THR A 60 3.57 13.35 -0.60
N ALA A 61 3.94 14.37 -1.38
CA ALA A 61 5.28 14.49 -1.93
C ALA A 61 5.64 15.96 -2.17
N PRO A 62 6.93 16.31 -2.12
CA PRO A 62 7.41 17.64 -2.46
C PRO A 62 7.08 17.99 -3.91
N ASP A 63 6.78 19.25 -4.16
CA ASP A 63 6.57 19.81 -5.50
C ASP A 63 7.19 21.21 -5.61
N GLU A 64 7.07 21.83 -6.77
CA GLU A 64 7.67 23.15 -7.06
C GLU A 64 7.14 24.26 -6.14
N PHE A 65 5.91 24.14 -5.65
CA PHE A 65 5.27 25.14 -4.78
C PHE A 65 5.53 24.86 -3.30
N VAL A 66 5.66 23.59 -2.92
CA VAL A 66 5.91 23.16 -1.54
C VAL A 66 7.06 22.15 -1.51
N PRO A 67 8.32 22.62 -1.61
CA PRO A 67 9.50 21.75 -1.71
C PRO A 67 9.78 20.97 -0.43
N PHE A 68 9.32 21.45 0.72
CA PHE A 68 9.47 20.79 2.02
C PHE A 68 8.27 19.93 2.42
N ARG A 69 7.31 19.69 1.51
CA ARG A 69 6.17 18.83 1.84
C ARG A 69 6.69 17.44 2.20
N PRO A 70 6.22 16.83 3.30
CA PRO A 70 6.54 15.46 3.66
C PRO A 70 6.42 14.50 2.47
N PHE A 71 7.44 13.67 2.30
CA PHE A 71 7.40 12.61 1.30
C PHE A 71 6.93 11.30 1.94
N ILE A 72 5.68 10.93 1.69
CA ILE A 72 4.99 9.81 2.31
C ILE A 72 4.31 9.00 1.21
N LEU A 73 4.45 7.68 1.29
CA LEU A 73 3.84 6.75 0.34
C LEU A 73 2.64 6.05 0.97
N ARG A 74 1.80 5.49 0.11
CA ARG A 74 0.71 4.63 0.49
C ARG A 74 0.68 3.39 -0.38
N VAL A 75 0.51 2.25 0.28
CA VAL A 75 0.22 0.96 -0.33
C VAL A 75 -1.26 0.69 -0.15
N ALA A 76 -1.99 0.47 -1.22
CA ALA A 76 -3.43 0.23 -1.21
C ALA A 76 -3.77 -1.10 -1.87
N ILE A 77 -4.51 -1.94 -1.15
CA ILE A 77 -5.07 -3.20 -1.62
C ILE A 77 -6.55 -2.99 -1.87
N ASN A 78 -7.02 -3.31 -3.07
CA ASN A 78 -8.41 -3.22 -3.52
C ASN A 78 -9.09 -1.84 -3.35
N LYS A 79 -8.40 -0.82 -2.85
CA LYS A 79 -8.95 0.53 -2.68
C LYS A 79 -9.15 1.24 -4.00
N SER A 80 -10.38 1.65 -4.27
CA SER A 80 -10.83 2.22 -5.55
C SER A 80 -10.96 1.20 -6.69
N ALA A 81 -11.42 -0.03 -6.37
CA ALA A 81 -11.48 -1.17 -7.30
C ALA A 81 -12.27 -0.88 -8.58
N GLY A 82 -13.19 0.07 -8.55
CA GLY A 82 -13.97 0.50 -9.72
C GLY A 82 -13.15 1.02 -10.91
N ARG A 83 -11.84 1.26 -10.76
CA ARG A 83 -10.96 1.73 -11.85
C ARG A 83 -10.09 0.64 -12.50
N VAL A 84 -10.16 -0.60 -12.03
CA VAL A 84 -9.30 -1.69 -12.53
C VAL A 84 -10.02 -2.48 -13.62
N THR A 85 -9.75 -2.15 -14.88
CA THR A 85 -10.18 -2.94 -16.04
C THR A 85 -9.08 -3.94 -16.42
N VAL A 86 -9.08 -5.13 -15.82
CA VAL A 86 -8.18 -6.21 -16.28
C VAL A 86 -8.99 -7.20 -17.10
N THR A 87 -8.81 -7.16 -18.41
CA THR A 87 -9.29 -8.23 -19.30
C THR A 87 -8.35 -9.43 -19.19
N ARG A 88 -8.73 -10.48 -18.46
CA ARG A 88 -8.02 -11.77 -18.49
C ARG A 88 -8.74 -12.74 -19.42
N LYS A 89 -8.20 -12.97 -20.62
CA LYS A 89 -8.70 -13.99 -21.53
C LYS A 89 -8.43 -15.38 -20.94
N GLY A 90 -9.46 -16.21 -20.82
CA GLY A 90 -9.33 -17.64 -20.48
C GLY A 90 -9.25 -18.00 -18.99
N GLN A 91 -9.37 -17.04 -18.06
CA GLN A 91 -9.47 -17.33 -16.62
C GLN A 91 -10.88 -17.10 -16.11
N VAL A 92 -11.40 -18.02 -15.29
CA VAL A 92 -12.65 -17.82 -14.55
C VAL A 92 -12.42 -16.69 -13.53
N CYS A 93 -13.08 -15.55 -13.75
CA CYS A 93 -13.05 -14.40 -12.85
C CYS A 93 -14.47 -14.08 -12.40
N ARG A 94 -14.72 -14.13 -11.10
CA ARG A 94 -16.02 -13.80 -10.47
C ARG A 94 -16.18 -12.30 -10.18
N GLY A 95 -15.33 -11.47 -10.78
CA GLY A 95 -15.28 -10.03 -10.56
C GLY A 95 -14.20 -9.59 -9.57
N LEU A 96 -14.27 -8.32 -9.17
CA LEU A 96 -13.35 -7.70 -8.23
C LEU A 96 -13.66 -8.13 -6.79
N ASN A 97 -12.63 -8.23 -5.95
CA ASN A 97 -12.83 -8.37 -4.51
C ASN A 97 -13.24 -7.02 -3.90
N LEU A 98 -14.55 -6.83 -3.76
CA LEU A 98 -15.15 -5.62 -3.16
C LEU A 98 -15.37 -5.74 -1.65
N LEU A 99 -15.15 -6.93 -1.07
CA LEU A 99 -15.46 -7.19 0.34
C LEU A 99 -14.30 -6.87 1.28
N TRP A 100 -13.11 -6.60 0.73
CA TRP A 100 -11.92 -6.33 1.51
C TRP A 100 -11.04 -5.32 0.79
N ASP A 101 -10.73 -4.23 1.47
CA ASP A 101 -9.71 -3.26 1.09
C ASP A 101 -8.80 -2.95 2.28
N PHE A 102 -7.60 -2.46 1.99
CA PHE A 102 -6.65 -2.07 3.02
C PHE A 102 -5.70 -1.00 2.49
N GLU A 103 -5.35 -0.03 3.32
CA GLU A 103 -4.34 0.98 3.01
C GLU A 103 -3.30 1.07 4.14
N LEU A 104 -2.02 1.05 3.77
CA LEU A 104 -0.90 1.30 4.67
C LEU A 104 -0.13 2.54 4.21
N THR A 105 -0.03 3.53 5.08
CA THR A 105 0.70 4.77 4.84
C THR A 105 2.07 4.69 5.52
N VAL A 106 3.15 4.88 4.75
CA VAL A 106 4.54 4.59 5.16
C VAL A 106 5.51 5.67 4.68
N LEU A 107 6.69 5.73 5.28
CA LEU A 107 7.81 6.45 4.68
C LEU A 107 8.40 5.66 3.50
N PRO A 108 9.01 6.33 2.49
CA PRO A 108 9.63 5.65 1.35
C PRO A 108 10.65 4.56 1.73
N LYS A 109 11.39 4.77 2.82
CA LYS A 109 12.39 3.82 3.33
C LYS A 109 11.80 2.56 3.98
N GLU A 110 10.54 2.60 4.39
CA GLU A 110 9.89 1.52 5.15
C GLU A 110 9.12 0.56 4.23
N ILE A 111 8.79 0.99 3.00
CA ILE A 111 7.85 0.28 2.13
C ILE A 111 8.28 -1.15 1.78
N LEU A 112 9.58 -1.38 1.59
CA LEU A 112 10.12 -2.70 1.25
C LEU A 112 10.18 -3.61 2.49
N ASP A 113 10.38 -3.04 3.68
CA ASP A 113 10.38 -3.79 4.94
C ASP A 113 8.99 -4.36 5.24
N PHE A 114 7.94 -3.62 4.89
CA PHE A 114 6.54 -4.07 5.02
C PHE A 114 6.10 -5.11 4.00
N LEU A 115 6.91 -5.42 2.99
CA LEU A 115 6.49 -6.34 1.93
C LEU A 115 6.18 -7.76 2.45
N PRO A 116 7.02 -8.42 3.26
CA PRO A 116 6.69 -9.73 3.83
C PRO A 116 5.42 -9.69 4.68
N TRP A 117 5.27 -8.63 5.48
CA TRP A 117 4.09 -8.43 6.33
C TRP A 117 2.80 -8.25 5.49
N ILE A 118 2.85 -7.50 4.39
CA ILE A 118 1.72 -7.33 3.46
C ILE A 118 1.33 -8.66 2.83
N VAL A 119 2.31 -9.49 2.43
CA VAL A 119 2.04 -10.82 1.87
C VAL A 119 1.38 -11.73 2.92
N ASN A 120 1.91 -11.73 4.15
CA ASN A 120 1.32 -12.45 5.28
C ASN A 120 -0.11 -11.96 5.60
N LEU A 121 -0.37 -10.65 5.54
CA LEU A 121 -1.72 -10.08 5.68
C LEU A 121 -2.69 -10.60 4.62
N ILE A 122 -2.28 -10.62 3.35
CA ILE A 122 -3.10 -11.16 2.25
C ILE A 122 -3.38 -12.65 2.48
N GLU A 123 -2.39 -13.42 2.91
CA GLU A 123 -2.54 -14.84 3.19
C GLU A 123 -3.46 -15.12 4.39
N ALA A 124 -3.29 -14.38 5.49
CA ALA A 124 -4.13 -14.46 6.67
C ALA A 124 -5.59 -14.12 6.34
N HIS A 125 -5.81 -13.10 5.52
CA HIS A 125 -7.13 -12.72 5.03
C HIS A 125 -7.75 -13.81 4.13
N ASP A 126 -7.00 -14.35 3.16
CA ASP A 126 -7.50 -15.42 2.28
C ASP A 126 -7.83 -16.72 3.04
N LYS A 127 -7.09 -17.00 4.12
CA LYS A 127 -7.37 -18.11 5.06
C LYS A 127 -8.48 -17.79 6.07
N GLY A 128 -8.92 -16.55 6.18
CA GLY A 128 -9.91 -16.11 7.17
C GLY A 128 -9.44 -16.25 8.62
N SER A 129 -8.12 -16.20 8.86
CA SER A 129 -7.52 -16.43 10.18
C SER A 129 -6.58 -15.29 10.56
N PRO A 130 -7.07 -14.28 11.31
CA PRO A 130 -6.24 -13.17 11.80
C PRO A 130 -5.09 -13.60 12.71
N LEU A 131 -5.20 -14.78 13.34
CA LEU A 131 -4.15 -15.36 14.20
C LEU A 131 -2.86 -15.71 13.44
N LEU A 132 -2.91 -15.76 12.11
CA LEU A 132 -1.74 -15.97 11.26
C LEU A 132 -0.99 -14.66 10.96
N LEU A 133 -1.53 -13.51 11.36
CA LEU A 133 -0.92 -12.22 11.10
C LEU A 133 0.30 -12.03 11.99
N GLU A 134 1.46 -11.89 11.36
CA GLU A 134 2.71 -11.62 12.04
C GLU A 134 2.78 -10.17 12.52
N SER A 135 3.68 -9.92 13.48
CA SER A 135 3.99 -8.56 13.92
C SER A 135 4.56 -7.73 12.77
N PRO A 136 4.23 -6.44 12.71
CA PRO A 136 4.77 -5.54 11.71
C PRO A 136 6.28 -5.31 11.91
N PRO A 137 7.01 -4.98 10.82
CA PRO A 137 8.43 -4.64 10.89
C PRO A 137 8.71 -3.27 11.53
N HIS A 138 7.73 -2.36 11.55
CA HIS A 138 7.83 -1.05 12.20
C HIS A 138 6.59 -0.79 13.05
N SER A 139 6.73 -0.01 14.12
CA SER A 139 5.59 0.49 14.89
C SER A 139 4.59 1.20 13.97
N PHE A 140 3.34 0.78 14.03
CA PHE A 140 2.27 1.38 13.26
C PHE A 140 1.02 1.52 14.13
N GLU A 141 0.37 2.67 14.03
CA GLU A 141 -0.92 2.89 14.67
C GLU A 141 -2.01 2.42 13.71
N LEU A 142 -2.81 1.46 14.18
CA LEU A 142 -4.08 1.12 13.55
C LEU A 142 -5.09 2.21 13.92
N LYS A 143 -5.56 2.96 12.92
CA LYS A 143 -6.72 3.83 13.15
C LYS A 143 -7.97 2.96 13.19
N VAL A 144 -8.40 2.64 14.41
CA VAL A 144 -9.67 1.97 14.66
C VAL A 144 -10.78 2.99 14.44
N SER A 145 -11.59 2.81 13.39
CA SER A 145 -12.92 3.41 13.36
C SER A 145 -13.87 2.40 14.00
N GLU A 146 -14.70 2.85 14.94
CA GLU A 146 -15.58 2.01 15.78
C GLU A 146 -16.59 1.14 15.00
N VAL A 147 -16.66 1.24 13.67
CA VAL A 147 -17.73 0.64 12.85
C VAL A 147 -17.23 -0.31 11.76
N GLU A 148 -15.94 -0.31 11.39
CA GLU A 148 -15.46 -1.12 10.27
C GLU A 148 -14.10 -1.77 10.56
N LEU A 149 -13.98 -3.04 10.15
CA LEU A 149 -12.74 -3.81 10.18
C LEU A 149 -11.57 -2.99 9.61
N PHE A 150 -10.41 -3.13 10.23
CA PHE A 150 -9.17 -2.37 10.02
C PHE A 150 -8.75 -2.22 8.54
N ASN A 151 -9.13 -1.11 7.90
CA ASN A 151 -8.83 -0.88 6.47
C ASN A 151 -7.80 0.24 6.23
N ASN A 152 -7.32 0.93 7.28
CA ASN A 152 -6.32 2.00 7.14
C ASN A 152 -5.32 1.99 8.30
N ALA A 153 -4.03 2.02 7.96
CA ALA A 153 -2.92 1.97 8.90
C ALA A 153 -1.85 3.01 8.53
N TRP A 154 -1.13 3.49 9.54
CA TRP A 154 -0.02 4.43 9.39
C TRP A 154 1.18 3.95 10.20
N THR A 155 2.38 3.96 9.62
CA THR A 155 3.59 3.86 10.45
C THR A 155 3.66 5.08 11.36
N GLU A 156 4.12 4.89 12.59
CA GLU A 156 4.21 5.96 13.58
C GLU A 156 5.01 7.15 13.05
N LYS A 157 6.13 6.88 12.36
CA LYS A 157 6.97 7.92 11.75
C LYS A 157 6.27 8.65 10.62
N ALA A 158 5.50 7.96 9.76
CA ALA A 158 4.71 8.62 8.73
C ALA A 158 3.58 9.48 9.33
N TRP A 159 2.96 8.99 10.40
CA TRP A 159 1.91 9.71 11.13
C TRP A 159 2.44 11.00 11.77
N LEU A 160 3.54 10.91 12.51
CA LEU A 160 4.21 12.06 13.13
C LEU A 160 4.64 13.11 12.10
N LEU A 161 5.20 12.65 10.98
CA LEU A 161 5.65 13.54 9.91
C LEU A 161 4.47 14.26 9.21
N ALA A 162 3.33 13.59 9.08
CA ALA A 162 2.13 14.18 8.49
C ALA A 162 1.35 15.10 9.44
N ASN A 163 1.46 14.90 10.76
CA ASN A 163 0.69 15.61 11.78
C ASN A 163 1.60 16.21 12.86
N PRO A 164 2.50 17.15 12.51
CA PRO A 164 3.50 17.67 13.44
C PRO A 164 2.92 18.43 14.64
N THR A 165 1.64 18.84 14.58
CA THR A 165 0.98 19.66 15.61
C THR A 165 0.32 18.86 16.74
N MET A 166 0.34 17.52 16.72
CA MET A 166 -0.28 16.70 17.78
C MET A 166 0.64 16.38 18.96
N PHE A 167 1.92 16.75 18.91
CA PHE A 167 2.83 16.68 20.05
C PHE A 167 3.45 18.06 20.27
N PRO A 168 2.98 18.87 21.24
CA PRO A 168 3.75 20.03 21.67
C PRO A 168 5.06 19.51 22.24
N ASN A 169 6.18 20.06 21.76
CA ASN A 169 7.49 19.85 22.34
C ASN A 169 7.38 20.03 23.86
N SER A 170 7.50 18.95 24.62
CA SER A 170 7.77 19.01 26.05
C SER A 170 9.25 19.37 26.23
N SER A 171 9.59 20.60 25.86
CA SER A 171 10.85 21.24 26.21
C SER A 171 10.53 22.62 26.76
N LEU A 172 10.23 22.64 28.06
CA LEU A 172 10.47 23.75 28.98
C LEU A 172 10.14 23.24 30.40
N SER A 173 11.18 22.75 31.08
CA SER A 173 11.22 22.66 32.53
C SER A 173 12.70 22.81 32.92
N SER A 174 13.05 24.08 33.11
CA SER A 174 14.07 24.65 34.00
C SER A 174 15.45 23.99 34.10
#